data_AF-A0A918A378-F1
#
_entry.id   AF-A0A918A378-F1
#
_cell.length_a   1.000
_cell.length_b   1.000
_cell.length_c   1.000
_cell.angle_alpha   90.00
_cell.angle_beta   90.00
_cell.angle_gamma   90.00
#
_symmetry.space_group_name_H-M   'P 1'
#
loop_
_entity.id
_entity.type
_entity.pdbx_description
1 polymer ?
#
loop_
_entity_poly.entity_id
_entity_poly.type
_entity_poly.pdbx_seq_one_letter_code
_entity_poly.pdbx_strand_id
1 'polypeptide(L)'
;MNTPGRPRTMTIAAALLVVQAALELTDLALSFALRDVLGGEMTADALAKQLSEGPTNISWLGVATSVLMSAIFVVLAAVVLRGSTTARVAAWVFAGLGLLGFVAGALFSTPAPANPSVPGWYLEYSGLASALTLAAYVAIIVLLAPRPAGFARRPVPAG
;
A
#
# COMPACT_ATOMS: atom_id res chain seq x y z
N MET A 1 -33.74 -11.84 18.28
CA MET A 1 -32.73 -12.84 17.88
C MET A 1 -31.48 -12.07 17.50
N ASN A 2 -30.57 -11.85 18.46
CA ASN A 2 -29.37 -11.04 18.23
C ASN A 2 -28.35 -11.93 17.51
N THR A 3 -28.16 -11.73 16.22
CA THR A 3 -27.00 -12.29 15.51
C THR A 3 -25.75 -11.84 16.26
N PRO A 4 -24.87 -12.76 16.70
CA PRO A 4 -23.64 -12.38 17.39
C PRO A 4 -22.91 -11.34 16.55
N GLY A 5 -22.77 -10.14 17.11
CA GLY A 5 -22.22 -8.98 16.42
C GLY A 5 -20.84 -9.31 15.88
N ARG A 6 -20.67 -9.12 14.58
CA ARG A 6 -19.42 -9.40 13.88
C ARG A 6 -18.26 -8.64 14.56
N PRO A 7 -17.07 -9.26 14.76
CA PRO A 7 -15.99 -8.63 15.49
C PRO A 7 -15.56 -7.31 14.83
N ARG A 8 -15.69 -6.20 15.56
CA ARG A 8 -15.43 -4.83 15.04
C ARG A 8 -14.04 -4.68 14.42
N THR A 9 -13.06 -5.44 14.91
CA THR A 9 -11.68 -5.45 14.40
C THR A 9 -11.58 -5.87 12.93
N MET A 10 -12.42 -6.81 12.47
CA MET A 10 -12.40 -7.24 11.07
C MET A 10 -13.01 -6.19 10.13
N THR A 11 -14.05 -5.50 10.57
CA THR A 11 -14.66 -4.42 9.79
C THR A 11 -13.69 -3.26 9.64
N ILE A 12 -12.99 -2.90 10.71
CA ILE A 12 -11.97 -1.83 10.69
C ILE A 12 -10.78 -2.23 9.80
N ALA A 13 -10.27 -3.46 9.93
CA ALA A 13 -9.16 -3.92 9.09
C ALA A 13 -9.51 -3.94 7.59
N ALA A 14 -10.73 -4.36 7.24
CA ALA A 14 -11.20 -4.31 5.86
C ALA A 14 -11.35 -2.88 5.34
N ALA A 15 -11.86 -1.95 6.17
CA ALA A 15 -11.91 -0.54 5.81
C ALA A 15 -10.52 0.04 5.58
N LEU A 16 -9.54 -0.29 6.43
CA LEU A 16 -8.16 0.16 6.29
C LEU A 16 -7.49 -0.40 5.02
N LEU A 17 -7.77 -1.65 4.63
CA LEU A 17 -7.29 -2.21 3.36
C LEU A 17 -7.84 -1.43 2.14
N VAL A 18 -9.10 -0.99 2.19
CA VAL A 18 -9.69 -0.15 1.13
C VAL A 18 -9.09 1.25 1.13
N VAL A 19 -8.88 1.85 2.30
CA VAL A 19 -8.22 3.15 2.42
C VAL A 19 -6.79 3.09 1.87
N GLN A 20 -6.05 2.02 2.19
CA GLN A 20 -4.70 1.80 1.67
C GLN A 20 -4.68 1.70 0.15
N ALA A 21 -5.61 0.92 -0.43
CA ALA A 21 -5.76 0.81 -1.88
C ALA A 21 -6.06 2.17 -2.54
N ALA A 22 -6.86 3.02 -1.89
CA ALA A 22 -7.17 4.37 -2.37
C ALA A 22 -5.97 5.32 -2.28
N LEU A 23 -5.18 5.25 -1.20
CA LEU A 23 -3.95 6.05 -1.05
C LEU A 23 -2.95 5.71 -2.17
N GLU A 24 -2.72 4.43 -2.43
CA GLU A 24 -1.81 3.98 -3.49
C GLU A 24 -2.26 4.46 -4.88
N LEU A 25 -3.57 4.43 -5.16
CA LEU A 25 -4.10 4.96 -6.41
C LEU A 25 -4.02 6.48 -6.49
N THR A 26 -4.17 7.19 -5.37
CA THR A 26 -4.07 8.66 -5.33
C THR A 26 -2.64 9.11 -5.58
N ASP A 27 -1.65 8.46 -4.94
CA ASP A 27 -0.23 8.75 -5.17
C ASP A 27 0.18 8.42 -6.60
N LEU A 28 -0.36 7.33 -7.16
CA LEU A 28 -0.15 6.99 -8.57
C LEU A 28 -0.75 8.04 -9.52
N ALA A 29 -1.99 8.46 -9.27
CA ALA A 29 -2.67 9.49 -10.07
C ALA A 29 -1.93 10.83 -10.00
N LEU A 30 -1.45 11.21 -8.81
CA LEU A 30 -0.66 12.42 -8.62
C LEU A 30 0.70 12.33 -9.34
N SER A 31 1.33 11.15 -9.34
CA SER A 31 2.57 10.90 -10.08
C SER A 31 2.38 11.11 -11.59
N PHE A 32 1.24 10.69 -12.15
CA PHE A 32 0.89 10.96 -13.54
C PHE A 32 0.58 12.44 -13.80
N ALA A 33 -0.20 13.09 -12.93
CA ALA A 33 -0.53 14.50 -13.06
C ALA A 33 0.71 15.40 -13.02
N LEU A 34 1.66 15.11 -12.12
CA LEU A 34 2.93 15.83 -12.04
C LEU A 34 3.84 15.55 -13.23
N ARG A 35 3.77 14.36 -13.83
CA ARG A 35 4.50 14.07 -15.06
C ARG A 35 4.04 14.96 -16.21
N ASP A 36 2.75 15.20 -16.34
CA ASP A 36 2.22 16.08 -17.39
C ASP A 36 2.63 17.54 -17.17
N VAL A 37 2.72 17.97 -15.91
CA VAL A 37 3.18 19.33 -15.53
C VAL A 37 4.70 19.51 -15.69
N LEU A 38 5.49 18.48 -15.36
CA LEU A 38 6.95 18.49 -15.43
C LEU A 38 7.48 18.07 -16.81
N GLY A 39 6.65 17.47 -17.65
CA GLY A 39 6.98 16.90 -18.96
C GLY A 39 7.06 17.91 -20.11
N GLY A 40 7.18 19.21 -19.80
CA GLY A 40 7.54 20.22 -20.78
C GLY A 40 8.89 19.88 -21.42
N GLU A 41 8.85 19.24 -22.58
CA GLU A 41 9.97 18.83 -23.44
C GLU A 41 11.11 18.07 -22.73
N MET A 42 10.87 16.80 -22.39
CA MET A 42 12.00 15.86 -22.29
C MET A 42 12.67 15.78 -23.67
N THR A 43 13.81 16.45 -23.82
CA THR A 43 14.63 16.37 -25.02
C THR A 43 15.06 14.92 -25.26
N ALA A 44 15.25 14.54 -26.53
CA ALA A 44 15.64 13.17 -26.90
C ALA A 44 16.91 12.69 -26.15
N ASP A 45 17.81 13.61 -25.79
CA ASP A 45 19.00 13.34 -24.98
C ASP A 45 18.69 13.04 -23.51
N ALA A 46 17.72 13.73 -22.90
CA ALA A 46 17.26 13.43 -21.54
C ALA A 46 16.59 12.04 -21.47
N LEU A 47 15.82 11.70 -22.52
CA LEU A 47 15.21 10.38 -22.67
C LEU A 47 16.26 9.28 -22.87
N ALA A 48 17.26 9.52 -23.72
CA ALA A 48 18.35 8.57 -23.96
C ALA A 48 19.20 8.34 -22.70
N LYS A 49 19.48 9.40 -21.95
CA LYS A 49 20.24 9.32 -20.70
C LYS A 49 19.46 8.56 -19.61
N GLN A 50 18.16 8.81 -19.48
CA GLN A 50 17.28 8.05 -18.58
C GLN A 50 17.12 6.57 -18.98
N LEU A 51 17.16 6.26 -20.28
CA LEU A 51 17.15 4.87 -20.76
C LEU A 51 18.48 4.15 -20.49
N SER A 52 19.60 4.88 -20.47
CA SER A 52 20.94 4.31 -20.22
C SER A 52 21.33 4.18 -18.74
N GLU A 53 20.76 4.99 -17.83
CA GLU A 53 21.21 5.06 -16.42
C GLU A 53 20.47 4.11 -15.44
N GLY A 54 19.46 3.34 -15.87
CA GLY A 54 18.72 2.47 -14.93
C GLY A 54 17.85 3.27 -13.94
N PRO A 55 17.06 2.58 -13.08
CA PRO A 55 15.64 2.83 -12.89
C PRO A 55 15.33 4.07 -12.05
N THR A 56 15.29 5.25 -12.68
CA THR A 56 14.71 6.47 -12.09
C THR A 56 13.50 7.00 -12.86
N ASN A 57 13.11 6.33 -13.94
CA ASN A 57 11.81 6.52 -14.55
C ASN A 57 10.74 5.84 -13.71
N ILE A 58 9.52 6.40 -13.69
CA ILE A 58 8.30 5.69 -13.30
C ILE A 58 8.27 4.41 -14.15
N SER A 59 8.84 3.34 -13.62
CA SER A 59 8.99 2.11 -14.37
C SER A 59 7.58 1.58 -14.55
N TRP A 60 7.23 1.19 -15.77
CA TRP A 60 5.95 0.54 -16.04
C TRP A 60 5.72 -0.64 -15.07
N LEU A 61 6.82 -1.26 -14.61
CA LEU A 61 6.83 -2.28 -13.56
C LEU A 61 6.33 -1.76 -12.21
N GLY A 62 6.78 -0.57 -11.76
CA GLY A 62 6.31 0.06 -10.53
C GLY A 62 4.83 0.45 -10.60
N VAL A 63 4.38 0.98 -11.74
CA VAL A 63 2.96 1.28 -11.99
C VAL A 63 2.13 -0.01 -11.95
N ALA A 64 2.53 -1.03 -12.69
CA ALA A 64 1.84 -2.31 -12.74
C ALA A 64 1.77 -2.97 -11.35
N THR A 65 2.86 -2.91 -10.59
CA THR A 65 2.91 -3.44 -9.22
C THR A 65 1.98 -2.68 -8.28
N SER A 66 1.92 -1.35 -8.37
CA SER A 66 1.04 -0.52 -7.54
C SER A 66 -0.44 -0.78 -7.83
N VAL A 67 -0.81 -0.85 -9.11
CA VAL A 67 -2.18 -1.18 -9.52
C VAL A 67 -2.56 -2.60 -9.08
N LEU A 68 -1.66 -3.57 -9.25
CA LEU A 68 -1.89 -4.95 -8.82
C LEU A 68 -2.07 -5.04 -7.29
N MET A 69 -1.24 -4.37 -6.51
CA MET A 69 -1.35 -4.36 -5.04
C MET A 69 -2.64 -3.71 -4.57
N SER A 70 -3.02 -2.57 -5.16
CA SER A 70 -4.30 -1.93 -4.87
C SER A 70 -5.48 -2.88 -5.13
N ALA A 71 -5.50 -3.58 -6.27
CA ALA A 71 -6.53 -4.57 -6.56
C ALA A 71 -6.54 -5.73 -5.55
N ILE A 72 -5.36 -6.23 -5.17
CA ILE A 72 -5.22 -7.28 -4.15
C ILE A 72 -5.80 -6.81 -2.80
N PHE A 73 -5.52 -5.59 -2.36
CA PHE A 73 -6.06 -5.07 -1.10
C PHE A 73 -7.58 -4.93 -1.11
N VAL A 74 -8.19 -4.49 -2.22
CA VAL A 74 -9.65 -4.43 -2.36
C VAL A 74 -10.27 -5.83 -2.30
N VAL A 75 -9.70 -6.80 -3.02
CA VAL A 75 -10.17 -8.19 -2.99
C VAL A 75 -10.01 -8.78 -1.59
N LEU A 76 -8.87 -8.57 -0.94
CA LEU A 76 -8.61 -9.04 0.42
C LEU A 76 -9.56 -8.39 1.43
N ALA A 77 -9.91 -7.12 1.28
CA ALA A 77 -10.92 -6.48 2.11
C ALA A 77 -12.26 -7.24 2.02
N ALA A 78 -12.72 -7.55 0.80
CA ALA A 78 -13.96 -8.31 0.61
C ALA A 78 -13.89 -9.72 1.20
N VAL A 79 -12.76 -10.43 1.09
CA VAL A 79 -12.62 -11.80 1.61
C VAL A 79 -12.37 -11.83 3.13
N VAL A 80 -11.66 -10.85 3.69
CA VAL A 80 -11.55 -10.65 5.15
C VAL A 80 -12.93 -10.40 5.74
N LEU A 81 -13.80 -9.68 5.02
CA LEU A 81 -15.18 -9.52 5.45
C LEU A 81 -15.97 -10.84 5.48
N ARG A 82 -15.56 -11.86 4.72
CA ARG A 82 -16.19 -13.19 4.78
C ARG A 82 -15.73 -14.03 5.98
N GLY A 83 -14.80 -13.52 6.79
CA GLY A 83 -14.32 -14.20 7.99
C GLY A 83 -13.31 -15.32 7.74
N SER A 84 -12.82 -15.47 6.50
CA SER A 84 -11.82 -16.49 6.13
C SER A 84 -10.49 -16.26 6.86
N THR A 85 -10.00 -17.27 7.57
CA THR A 85 -8.69 -17.24 8.26
C THR A 85 -7.55 -17.08 7.26
N THR A 86 -7.63 -17.74 6.10
CA THR A 86 -6.63 -17.65 5.02
C THR A 86 -6.53 -16.22 4.49
N ALA A 87 -7.65 -15.52 4.35
CA ALA A 87 -7.66 -14.14 3.87
C ALA A 87 -6.98 -13.17 4.86
N ARG A 88 -7.05 -13.44 6.16
CA ARG A 88 -6.32 -12.64 7.16
C ARG A 88 -4.82 -12.83 7.04
N VAL A 89 -4.37 -14.08 6.89
CA VAL A 89 -2.94 -14.37 6.69
C VAL A 89 -2.44 -13.74 5.41
N ALA A 90 -3.19 -13.85 4.30
CA ALA A 90 -2.85 -13.19 3.05
C ALA A 90 -2.77 -11.67 3.23
N ALA A 91 -3.80 -11.03 3.81
CA ALA A 91 -3.80 -9.59 4.08
C ALA A 91 -2.63 -9.14 4.97
N TRP A 92 -2.27 -9.94 5.97
CA TRP A 92 -1.11 -9.67 6.81
C TRP A 92 0.22 -9.75 6.03
N VAL A 93 0.39 -10.78 5.20
CA VAL A 93 1.58 -10.95 4.35
C VAL A 93 1.70 -9.82 3.34
N PHE A 94 0.60 -9.48 2.65
CA PHE A 94 0.60 -8.41 1.64
C PHE A 94 0.80 -7.03 2.27
N ALA A 95 0.22 -6.76 3.45
CA ALA A 95 0.48 -5.52 4.18
C ALA A 95 1.94 -5.44 4.66
N GLY A 96 2.52 -6.55 5.12
CA GLY A 96 3.94 -6.62 5.48
C GLY A 96 4.87 -6.41 4.28
N LEU A 97 4.53 -6.98 3.13
CA LEU A 97 5.27 -6.78 1.89
C LEU A 97 5.18 -5.33 1.39
N GLY A 98 3.99 -4.72 1.45
CA GLY A 98 3.77 -3.32 1.13
C GLY A 98 4.59 -2.40 2.04
N LEU A 99 4.58 -2.67 3.35
CA LEU A 99 5.40 -1.92 4.33
C LEU A 99 6.90 -2.05 4.04
N LEU A 100 7.38 -3.26 3.72
CA LEU A 100 8.78 -3.49 3.33
C LEU A 100 9.14 -2.72 2.05
N GLY A 101 8.26 -2.73 1.05
CA GLY A 101 8.43 -1.97 -0.18
C GLY A 101 8.46 -0.46 0.07
N PHE A 102 7.56 0.05 0.92
CA PHE A 102 7.51 1.45 1.33
C PHE A 102 8.79 1.87 2.05
N VAL A 103 9.26 1.09 3.02
CA VAL A 103 10.49 1.37 3.78
C VAL A 103 11.72 1.29 2.89
N ALA A 104 11.83 0.29 2.02
CA ALA A 104 12.91 0.22 1.05
C ALA A 104 12.88 1.43 0.11
N GLY A 105 11.71 1.81 -0.40
CA GLY A 105 11.52 3.02 -1.21
C GLY A 105 12.03 4.27 -0.50
N ALA A 106 11.65 4.46 0.77
CA ALA A 106 12.08 5.61 1.56
C ALA A 106 13.58 5.61 1.92
N LEU A 107 14.18 4.44 2.14
CA LEU A 107 15.60 4.32 2.46
C LEU A 107 16.51 4.51 1.25
N PHE A 108 16.06 4.06 0.07
CA PHE A 108 16.83 4.11 -1.18
C PHE A 108 16.42 5.27 -2.09
N SER A 109 15.39 6.04 -1.76
CA SER A 109 15.04 7.27 -2.47
C SER A 109 16.13 8.31 -2.27
N THR A 110 16.75 8.75 -3.36
CA THR A 110 17.60 9.93 -3.33
C THR A 110 16.70 11.17 -3.14
N PRO A 111 17.11 12.14 -2.30
CA PRO A 111 16.37 13.38 -2.17
C PRO A 111 16.26 14.03 -3.54
N ALA A 112 15.02 14.23 -4.00
CA ALA A 112 14.79 14.88 -5.28
C ALA A 112 15.43 16.28 -5.25
N PRO A 113 16.17 16.68 -6.29
CA PRO A 113 16.67 18.05 -6.38
C PRO A 113 15.48 19.00 -6.30
N ALA A 114 15.65 20.12 -5.59
CA ALA A 114 14.61 21.14 -5.47
C ALA A 114 14.22 21.63 -6.86
N ASN A 115 13.07 21.16 -7.35
CA ASN A 115 12.56 21.53 -8.66
C ASN A 115 11.55 22.68 -8.46
N PRO A 116 11.87 23.90 -8.91
CA PRO A 116 11.00 25.06 -8.74
C PRO A 116 9.65 24.91 -9.46
N SER A 117 9.54 23.96 -10.39
CA SER A 117 8.29 23.64 -11.11
C SER A 117 7.32 22.79 -10.28
N VAL A 118 7.76 22.24 -9.13
CA VAL A 118 6.89 21.47 -8.25
C VAL A 118 6.10 22.41 -7.35
N PRO A 119 4.75 22.32 -7.30
CA PRO A 119 3.95 23.17 -6.44
C PRO A 119 4.33 23.03 -4.96
N GLY A 120 4.40 24.14 -4.22
CA GLY A 120 4.83 24.12 -2.81
C GLY A 120 3.98 23.21 -1.89
N TRP A 121 2.69 23.02 -2.21
CA TRP A 121 1.79 22.12 -1.48
C TRP A 121 2.15 20.64 -1.65
N TYR A 122 2.91 20.27 -2.68
CA TYR A 122 3.26 18.88 -2.95
C TYR A 122 4.12 18.28 -1.83
N LEU A 123 5.04 19.05 -1.26
CA LEU A 123 5.89 18.59 -0.16
C LEU A 123 5.05 18.26 1.08
N GLU A 124 4.11 19.14 1.43
CA GLU A 124 3.19 18.93 2.55
C GLU A 124 2.26 17.73 2.31
N TYR A 125 1.67 17.64 1.11
CA TYR A 125 0.86 16.49 0.72
C TYR A 125 1.66 15.18 0.80
N SER A 126 2.86 15.14 0.23
CA SER A 126 3.68 13.93 0.15
C SER A 126 4.10 13.43 1.54
N GLY A 127 4.41 14.35 2.45
CA GLY A 127 4.69 14.02 3.86
C GLY A 127 3.47 13.45 4.57
N LEU A 128 2.29 14.06 4.39
CA LEU A 128 1.04 13.58 4.99
C LEU A 128 0.63 12.21 4.42
N ALA A 129 0.67 12.05 3.10
CA ALA A 129 0.35 10.79 2.42
C ALA A 129 1.28 9.67 2.90
N SER A 130 2.59 9.93 2.97
CA SER A 130 3.58 8.98 3.49
C SER A 130 3.29 8.56 4.93
N ALA A 131 2.96 9.51 5.80
CA ALA A 131 2.61 9.22 7.19
C ALA A 131 1.31 8.40 7.32
N LEU A 132 0.28 8.72 6.52
CA LEU A 132 -0.98 7.99 6.49
C LEU A 132 -0.82 6.57 5.97
N THR A 133 -0.08 6.38 4.88
CA THR A 133 0.26 5.07 4.31
C THR A 133 1.01 4.20 5.32
N LEU A 134 2.01 4.77 6.01
CA LEU A 134 2.74 4.05 7.06
C LEU A 134 1.82 3.64 8.21
N ALA A 135 1.00 4.57 8.71
CA ALA A 135 0.06 4.31 9.80
C ALA A 135 -0.98 3.24 9.42
N ALA A 136 -1.48 3.27 8.18
CA ALA A 136 -2.43 2.30 7.67
C ALA A 136 -1.83 0.89 7.60
N TYR A 137 -0.63 0.72 7.04
CA TYR A 137 0.05 -0.59 7.04
C TYR A 137 0.27 -1.12 8.45
N VAL A 138 0.78 -0.31 9.36
CA VAL A 138 1.00 -0.72 10.76
C VAL A 138 -0.31 -1.12 11.43
N ALA A 139 -1.38 -0.34 11.25
CA ALA A 139 -2.69 -0.64 11.80
C ALA A 139 -3.28 -1.94 11.25
N ILE A 140 -3.16 -2.20 9.93
CA ILE A 140 -3.60 -3.46 9.30
C ILE A 140 -2.84 -4.64 9.90
N ILE A 141 -1.51 -4.54 10.02
CA ILE A 141 -0.66 -5.60 10.57
C ILE A 141 -1.05 -5.89 12.03
N VAL A 142 -1.20 -4.85 12.86
CA VAL A 142 -1.54 -5.00 14.29
C VAL A 142 -2.95 -5.56 14.48
N LEU A 143 -3.93 -5.10 13.69
CA LEU A 143 -5.32 -5.58 13.79
C LEU A 143 -5.50 -7.01 13.28
N LEU A 144 -4.64 -7.47 12.35
CA LEU A 144 -4.68 -8.82 11.79
C LEU A 144 -3.71 -9.81 12.48
N ALA A 145 -2.78 -9.32 13.30
CA ALA A 145 -1.88 -10.14 14.11
C ALA A 145 -2.53 -11.09 15.13
N PRO A 146 -3.74 -10.84 15.70
CA PRO A 146 -4.31 -11.75 16.70
C PRO A 146 -4.64 -13.12 16.09
N ARG A 147 -4.01 -14.18 16.62
CA ARG A 147 -4.36 -15.57 16.30
C ARG A 147 -5.84 -15.81 16.64
N PRO A 148 -6.65 -16.40 15.75
CA PRO A 148 -7.93 -16.94 16.17
C PRO A 148 -7.68 -18.00 17.24
N ALA A 149 -8.25 -17.81 18.43
CA ALA A 149 -8.09 -18.65 19.63
C ALA A 149 -8.54 -20.12 19.48
N GLY A 150 -8.76 -20.61 18.25
CA GLY A 150 -9.21 -21.95 17.93
C GLY A 150 -8.11 -22.93 17.49
N PHE A 151 -6.91 -22.46 17.09
CA PHE A 151 -5.89 -23.40 16.56
C PHE A 151 -5.13 -24.17 17.67
N ALA A 152 -5.28 -23.76 18.93
CA ALA A 152 -4.59 -24.35 20.08
C ALA A 152 -5.51 -25.17 21.01
N ARG A 153 -6.75 -25.49 20.59
CA ARG A 153 -7.59 -26.47 21.29
C ARG A 153 -7.73 -27.70 20.39
N ARG A 154 -6.65 -28.48 20.24
CA ARG A 154 -6.85 -29.90 19.94
C ARG A 154 -7.60 -30.48 21.14
N PRO A 155 -8.75 -31.17 20.96
CA PRO A 155 -9.31 -31.94 22.05
C PRO A 155 -8.22 -32.92 22.48
N VAL A 156 -7.79 -32.83 23.75
CA VAL A 156 -7.04 -33.91 24.38
C VAL A 156 -7.97 -35.12 24.29
N PRO A 157 -7.59 -36.22 23.60
CA PRO A 157 -8.38 -37.43 23.69
C PRO A 157 -8.39 -37.81 25.17
N ALA A 158 -9.57 -37.85 25.78
CA ALA A 158 -9.72 -38.52 27.05
C ALA A 158 -9.58 -40.03 26.75
N GLY A 159 -8.36 -40.52 26.85
CA GLY A 159 -7.99 -41.92 26.70
C GLY A 159 -6.97 -42.27 27.76
#